data_AF-A0A1P8UM47-F1
#
_entry.id   AF-A0A1P8UM47-F1
#
_cell.length_a   1.000
_cell.length_b   1.000
_cell.length_c   1.000
_cell.angle_alpha   90.00
_cell.angle_beta   90.00
_cell.angle_gamma   90.00
#
_symmetry.space_group_name_H-M   'P 1'
#
loop_
_entity.id
_entity.type
_entity.pdbx_description
1 polymer ?
#
loop_
_entity_poly.entity_id
_entity_poly.type
_entity_poly.pdbx_seq_one_letter_code
_entity_poly.pdbx_strand_id
1 'polypeptide(L)'
;MRQIHNPDIAPPFGPYCHAVEVGPGDSLLAFSGLVGCEPDGTLPADAGEQTRLIFQTLARLLEGEGLGTEHVGKLNFFVTRREDLPAIRAARDAWLGDHRPAMSLVLVAGLGSEDWFLEVDGFAVRPGAAE
;
A
#
# COMPACT_ATOMS: atom_id res chain seq x y z
N MET A 1 3.69 4.79 19.55
CA MET A 1 3.23 3.91 18.46
C MET A 1 1.72 3.86 18.52
N ARG A 2 1.03 4.09 17.41
CA ARG A 2 -0.43 4.13 17.32
C ARG A 2 -0.88 3.31 16.11
N GLN A 3 -1.91 2.48 16.28
CA GLN A 3 -2.51 1.75 15.15
C GLN A 3 -3.44 2.67 14.38
N ILE A 4 -3.38 2.62 13.05
CA ILE A 4 -4.30 3.35 12.18
C ILE A 4 -5.47 2.44 11.83
N HIS A 5 -6.67 2.97 12.05
CA HIS A 5 -7.91 2.31 11.69
C HIS A 5 -8.69 3.20 10.73
N ASN A 6 -9.07 2.66 9.58
CA ASN A 6 -9.95 3.31 8.63
C ASN A 6 -11.13 2.37 8.33
N PRO A 7 -12.38 2.74 8.64
CA PRO A 7 -13.55 1.87 8.45
C PRO A 7 -14.03 1.79 6.99
N ASP A 8 -13.51 2.62 6.10
CA ASP A 8 -13.94 2.71 4.69
C ASP A 8 -13.14 1.76 3.76
N ILE A 9 -12.21 0.99 4.33
CA ILE A 9 -11.40 -0.02 3.61
C ILE A 9 -11.68 -1.41 4.17
N ALA A 10 -11.38 -2.45 3.39
CA ALA A 10 -11.53 -3.84 3.83
C ALA A 10 -10.76 -4.09 5.15
N PRO A 11 -11.29 -4.91 6.07
CA PRO A 11 -10.55 -5.28 7.27
C PRO A 11 -9.29 -6.11 6.90
N PRO A 12 -8.24 -6.11 7.74
CA PRO A 12 -7.06 -6.92 7.52
C PRO A 12 -7.40 -8.42 7.55
N PHE A 13 -6.68 -9.21 6.74
CA PHE A 13 -6.91 -10.66 6.58
C PHE A 13 -6.37 -11.52 7.74
N GLY A 14 -6.03 -10.91 8.88
CA GLY A 14 -5.43 -11.59 10.03
C GLY A 14 -5.29 -10.66 11.24
N PRO A 15 -4.64 -11.12 12.32
CA PRO A 15 -4.48 -10.37 13.57
C PRO A 15 -3.36 -9.31 13.48
N TYR A 16 -3.47 -8.42 12.49
CA TYR A 16 -2.60 -7.26 12.28
C TYR A 16 -3.46 -6.04 11.92
N CYS A 17 -2.86 -4.86 11.85
CA CYS A 17 -3.49 -3.62 11.39
C CYS A 17 -2.86 -3.16 10.08
N HIS A 18 -3.58 -2.42 9.24
CA HIS A 18 -3.05 -1.95 7.96
C HIS A 18 -1.86 -1.01 8.07
N ALA A 19 -1.82 -0.18 9.10
CA ALA A 19 -0.70 0.71 9.33
C ALA A 19 -0.49 1.03 10.82
N VAL A 20 0.74 1.39 11.16
CA VAL A 20 1.14 1.90 12.47
C VAL A 20 1.95 3.18 12.31
N GLU A 21 1.68 4.15 13.16
CA GLU A 21 2.47 5.35 13.31
C GLU A 21 3.50 5.16 14.42
N VAL A 22 4.77 5.49 14.14
CA VAL A 22 5.92 5.24 15.01
C VAL A 22 6.79 6.50 15.11
N GLY A 23 7.26 6.79 16.33
CA GLY A 23 8.21 7.87 16.61
C GLY A 23 7.62 9.00 17.44
N PRO A 24 8.47 9.85 18.05
CA PRO A 24 8.04 11.08 18.69
C PRO A 24 7.58 12.10 17.63
N GLY A 25 6.48 12.79 17.91
CA GLY A 25 5.88 13.75 16.98
C GLY A 25 5.38 13.12 15.67
N ASP A 26 5.07 11.82 15.69
CA ASP A 26 4.36 11.10 14.62
C ASP A 26 5.13 11.02 13.28
N SER A 27 6.42 10.70 13.30
CA SER A 27 7.33 10.87 12.14
C SER A 27 7.30 9.79 11.05
N LEU A 28 6.81 8.58 11.33
CA LEU A 28 6.79 7.50 10.34
C LEU A 28 5.48 6.71 10.39
N LEU A 29 4.85 6.53 9.23
CA LEU A 29 3.69 5.67 9.04
C LEU A 29 4.12 4.43 8.26
N ALA A 30 4.26 3.29 8.94
CA ALA A 30 4.55 2.01 8.31
C ALA A 30 3.24 1.29 7.96
N PHE A 31 3.12 0.80 6.73
CA PHE A 31 1.98 0.01 6.29
C PHE A 31 2.38 -1.46 6.12
N SER A 32 1.45 -2.34 6.50
CA SER A 32 1.55 -3.78 6.25
C SER A 32 1.53 -4.07 4.75
N GLY A 33 1.79 -5.33 4.39
CA GLY A 33 1.54 -5.82 3.04
C GLY A 33 0.08 -5.64 2.65
N LEU A 34 -0.19 -4.63 1.81
CA LEU A 34 -1.51 -4.34 1.29
C LEU A 34 -1.77 -5.23 0.07
N VAL A 35 -2.96 -5.82 0.02
CA VAL A 35 -3.46 -6.61 -1.11
C VAL A 35 -4.71 -5.95 -1.69
N GLY A 36 -4.90 -6.11 -3.00
CA GLY A 36 -5.94 -5.40 -3.74
C GLY A 36 -7.29 -6.08 -3.62
N CYS A 37 -8.14 -5.60 -2.71
CA CYS A 37 -9.50 -6.08 -2.51
C CYS A 37 -10.49 -4.92 -2.37
N GLU A 38 -11.74 -5.18 -2.72
CA GLU A 38 -12.87 -4.28 -2.47
C GLU A 38 -13.18 -4.23 -0.96
N PRO A 39 -13.91 -3.21 -0.46
CA PRO A 39 -14.26 -3.11 0.96
C PRO A 39 -15.01 -4.32 1.53
N ASP A 40 -15.73 -5.07 0.69
CA ASP A 40 -16.42 -6.32 1.06
C ASP A 40 -15.50 -7.56 1.05
N GLY A 41 -14.23 -7.39 0.71
CA GLY A 41 -13.22 -8.43 0.60
C GLY A 41 -13.12 -9.09 -0.78
N THR A 42 -13.91 -8.66 -1.77
CA THR A 42 -13.86 -9.21 -3.13
C THR A 42 -12.51 -8.94 -3.80
N LEU A 43 -11.95 -9.98 -4.43
CA LEU A 43 -10.65 -9.93 -5.12
C LEU A 43 -10.86 -9.88 -6.65
N PRO A 44 -10.34 -8.84 -7.34
CA PRO A 44 -10.32 -8.83 -8.80
C PRO A 44 -9.42 -9.91 -9.40
N ALA A 45 -9.79 -10.44 -10.55
CA ALA A 45 -8.98 -11.40 -11.32
C ALA A 45 -7.92 -10.74 -12.23
N ASP A 46 -7.71 -9.43 -12.11
CA ASP A 46 -6.73 -8.66 -12.88
C ASP A 46 -5.71 -7.99 -11.94
N ALA A 47 -4.41 -8.15 -12.24
CA ALA A 47 -3.35 -7.62 -11.39
C ALA A 47 -3.24 -6.09 -11.44
N GLY A 48 -3.61 -5.46 -12.55
CA GLY A 48 -3.71 -4.01 -12.65
C GLY A 48 -4.80 -3.47 -11.73
N GLU A 49 -5.95 -4.14 -11.70
CA GLU A 49 -7.07 -3.78 -10.84
C GLU A 49 -6.77 -4.02 -9.36
N GLN A 50 -6.12 -5.15 -9.01
CA GLN A 50 -5.59 -5.34 -7.65
C GLN A 50 -4.62 -4.21 -7.26
N THR A 51 -3.75 -3.80 -8.19
CA THR A 51 -2.81 -2.68 -7.94
C THR A 51 -3.55 -1.36 -7.69
N ARG A 52 -4.61 -1.09 -8.47
CA ARG A 52 -5.47 0.10 -8.28
C ARG A 52 -6.09 0.10 -6.89
N LEU A 53 -6.63 -1.03 -6.44
CA LEU A 53 -7.23 -1.17 -5.11
C LEU A 53 -6.21 -1.03 -3.97
N ILE A 54 -5.00 -1.56 -4.13
CA ILE A 54 -3.90 -1.35 -3.16
C ILE A 54 -3.63 0.14 -2.96
N PHE A 55 -3.50 0.90 -4.05
CA PHE A 55 -3.21 2.32 -3.98
C PHE A 55 -4.40 3.15 -3.51
N GLN A 56 -5.63 2.70 -3.73
CA GLN A 56 -6.80 3.31 -3.10
C GLN A 56 -6.81 3.10 -1.60
N THR A 57 -6.55 1.88 -1.12
CA THR A 57 -6.41 1.60 0.31
C THR A 57 -5.30 2.44 0.93
N LEU A 58 -4.13 2.51 0.29
CA LEU A 58 -3.03 3.36 0.76
C LEU A 58 -3.42 4.83 0.79
N ALA A 59 -4.09 5.36 -0.24
CA ALA A 59 -4.58 6.73 -0.26
C ALA A 59 -5.52 7.00 0.93
N ARG A 60 -6.47 6.10 1.21
CA ARG A 60 -7.39 6.23 2.36
C ARG A 60 -6.68 6.21 3.71
N LEU A 61 -5.64 5.39 3.85
CA LEU A 61 -4.81 5.36 5.06
C LEU A 61 -4.04 6.67 5.24
N LEU A 62 -3.45 7.20 4.16
CA LEU A 62 -2.72 8.47 4.18
C LEU A 62 -3.65 9.65 4.45
N GLU A 63 -4.78 9.74 3.73
CA GLU A 63 -5.79 10.80 3.88
C GLU A 63 -6.33 10.88 5.31
N GLY A 64 -6.61 9.73 5.93
CA GLY A 64 -7.07 9.65 7.33
C GLY A 64 -6.06 10.21 8.33
N GLU A 65 -4.81 10.34 7.92
CA GLU A 65 -3.70 10.86 8.72
C GLU A 65 -3.23 12.25 8.27
N GLY A 66 -3.96 12.88 7.34
CA GLY A 66 -3.60 14.19 6.77
C GLY A 66 -2.35 14.13 5.88
N LEU A 67 -2.04 12.96 5.33
CA LEU A 67 -0.92 12.72 4.42
C LEU A 67 -1.44 12.49 3.00
N GLY A 68 -0.58 12.78 2.02
CA GLY A 68 -0.77 12.51 0.59
C GLY A 68 0.32 11.61 0.00
N THR A 69 0.19 11.31 -1.30
CA THR A 69 1.12 10.45 -2.05
C THR A 69 2.58 10.91 -1.94
N GLU A 70 2.82 12.23 -1.92
CA GLU A 70 4.14 12.87 -1.76
C GLU A 70 4.86 12.50 -0.46
N HIS A 71 4.13 12.03 0.54
CA HIS A 71 4.70 11.61 1.82
C HIS A 71 5.22 10.17 1.81
N VAL A 72 4.92 9.38 0.77
CA VAL A 72 5.43 8.01 0.65
C VAL A 72 6.94 8.04 0.47
N GLY A 73 7.69 7.40 1.38
CA GLY A 73 9.14 7.33 1.33
C GLY A 73 9.67 6.09 0.61
N LYS A 74 8.99 4.94 0.81
CA LYS A 74 9.40 3.65 0.24
C LYS A 74 8.19 2.80 -0.10
N LEU A 75 8.27 2.09 -1.21
CA LEU A 75 7.39 0.97 -1.56
C LEU A 75 8.24 -0.29 -1.86
N ASN A 76 7.80 -1.45 -1.40
CA ASN A 76 8.30 -2.74 -1.88
C ASN A 76 7.15 -3.52 -2.52
N PHE A 77 7.41 -4.09 -3.70
CA PHE A 77 6.45 -4.85 -4.46
C PHE A 77 6.86 -6.33 -4.46
N PHE A 78 5.95 -7.18 -4.01
CA PHE A 78 6.05 -8.63 -4.10
C PHE A 78 5.05 -9.09 -5.15
N VAL A 79 5.52 -9.63 -6.27
CA VAL A 79 4.67 -9.96 -7.43
C VAL A 79 4.83 -11.44 -7.76
N THR A 80 3.73 -12.13 -8.06
CA THR A 80 3.76 -13.58 -8.34
C THR A 80 4.02 -13.91 -9.80
N ARG A 81 3.62 -13.03 -10.74
CA ARG A 81 3.71 -13.27 -12.19
C ARG A 81 4.43 -12.15 -12.93
N ARG A 82 5.30 -12.50 -13.87
CA ARG A 82 6.11 -11.52 -14.60
C ARG A 82 5.32 -10.80 -15.68
N GLU A 83 4.37 -11.50 -16.27
CA GLU A 83 3.43 -11.03 -17.29
C GLU A 83 2.52 -9.90 -16.80
N ASP A 84 2.28 -9.79 -15.48
CA ASP A 84 1.45 -8.75 -14.88
C ASP A 84 2.19 -7.41 -14.71
N LEU A 85 3.52 -7.41 -14.79
CA LEU A 85 4.34 -6.22 -14.53
C LEU A 85 3.94 -4.98 -15.35
N PRO A 86 3.58 -5.07 -16.64
CA PRO A 86 3.11 -3.90 -17.39
C PRO A 86 1.86 -3.27 -16.78
N ALA A 87 0.87 -4.08 -16.40
CA ALA A 87 -0.38 -3.60 -15.81
C ALA A 87 -0.15 -2.99 -14.41
N ILE A 88 0.64 -3.67 -13.58
CA ILE A 88 1.03 -3.19 -12.25
C ILE A 88 1.76 -1.84 -12.34
N ARG A 89 2.72 -1.71 -13.27
CA ARG A 89 3.48 -0.46 -13.48
C ARG A 89 2.57 0.67 -13.95
N ALA A 90 1.67 0.41 -14.89
CA ALA A 90 0.73 1.41 -15.37
C ALA A 90 -0.16 1.95 -14.23
N ALA A 91 -0.74 1.05 -13.42
CA ALA A 91 -1.57 1.44 -12.27
C ALA A 91 -0.78 2.21 -11.21
N ARG A 92 0.44 1.76 -10.89
CA ARG A 92 1.36 2.45 -9.98
C ARG A 92 1.70 3.86 -10.49
N ASP A 93 2.09 3.98 -11.75
CA ASP A 93 2.54 5.26 -12.33
C ASP A 93 1.38 6.26 -12.39
N ALA A 94 0.16 5.79 -12.66
CA ALA A 94 -1.04 6.61 -12.60
C ALA A 94 -1.30 7.19 -11.20
N TRP A 95 -1.07 6.40 -10.14
CA TRP A 95 -1.26 6.86 -8.76
C TRP A 95 -0.11 7.75 -8.25
N LEU A 96 1.14 7.41 -8.58
CA LEU A 96 2.30 8.18 -8.15
C LEU A 96 2.40 9.54 -8.83
N GLY A 97 1.89 9.70 -10.05
CA GLY A 97 2.05 10.93 -10.82
C GLY A 97 3.53 11.28 -11.01
N ASP A 98 3.95 12.44 -10.51
CA ASP A 98 5.34 12.90 -10.54
C ASP A 98 6.17 12.46 -9.32
N HIS A 99 5.54 11.92 -8.27
CA HIS A 99 6.24 11.48 -7.06
C HIS A 99 7.12 10.26 -7.31
N ARG A 100 8.31 10.23 -6.70
CA ARG A 100 9.32 9.16 -6.90
C ARG A 100 9.85 8.65 -5.56
N PRO A 101 9.10 7.77 -4.85
CA PRO A 101 9.61 7.14 -3.63
C PRO A 101 10.72 6.14 -3.96
N ALA A 102 11.50 5.77 -2.95
CA ALA A 102 12.41 4.63 -3.09
C ALA A 102 11.58 3.35 -3.37
N MET A 103 12.10 2.44 -4.21
CA MET A 103 11.29 1.33 -4.71
C MET A 103 12.10 0.05 -4.89
N SER A 104 11.52 -1.07 -4.49
CA SER A 104 12.06 -2.41 -4.74
C SER A 104 10.96 -3.27 -5.34
N LEU A 105 11.30 -4.17 -6.26
CA LEU A 105 10.37 -5.14 -6.82
C LEU A 105 11.05 -6.50 -6.85
N VAL A 106 10.36 -7.51 -6.34
CA VAL A 106 10.79 -8.91 -6.39
C VAL A 106 9.68 -9.78 -6.95
N LEU A 107 10.07 -10.79 -7.74
CA LEU A 107 9.18 -11.88 -8.09
C LEU A 107 9.27 -12.94 -6.99
N VAL A 108 8.13 -13.32 -6.43
CA VAL A 108 8.01 -14.30 -5.35
C VAL A 108 7.29 -15.56 -5.85
N ALA A 109 7.50 -16.68 -5.17
CA ALA A 109 6.85 -17.95 -5.53
C ALA A 109 5.34 -17.97 -5.28
N GLY A 110 4.85 -17.11 -4.39
CA GLY A 110 3.45 -17.00 -4.00
C GLY A 110 3.26 -16.00 -2.86
N LEU A 111 2.00 -15.70 -2.55
CA LEU A 111 1.57 -14.85 -1.44
C LEU A 111 0.64 -15.65 -0.50
N GLY A 112 0.00 -15.00 0.47
CA GLY A 112 -0.90 -15.66 1.42
C GLY A 112 -2.15 -16.32 0.81
N SER A 113 -2.49 -15.98 -0.43
CA SER A 113 -3.52 -16.61 -1.26
C SER A 113 -3.01 -16.76 -2.70
N GLU A 114 -3.47 -17.80 -3.40
CA GLU A 114 -3.21 -17.98 -4.85
C GLU A 114 -3.89 -16.89 -5.70
N ASP A 115 -4.95 -16.27 -5.16
CA ASP A 115 -5.69 -15.18 -5.81
C ASP A 115 -5.02 -13.80 -5.63
N TRP A 116 -3.93 -13.72 -4.86
CA TRP A 116 -3.17 -12.46 -4.70
C TRP A 116 -2.04 -12.41 -5.70
N PHE A 117 -2.10 -11.46 -6.63
CA PHE A 117 -1.10 -11.32 -7.70
C PHE A 117 0.03 -10.36 -7.32
N LEU A 118 -0.26 -9.42 -6.42
CA LEU A 118 0.76 -8.61 -5.78
C LEU A 118 0.38 -8.26 -4.33
N GLU A 119 1.43 -7.96 -3.57
CA GLU A 119 1.38 -7.35 -2.26
C GLU A 119 2.35 -6.17 -2.23
N VAL A 120 1.95 -5.06 -1.60
CA VAL A 120 2.79 -3.85 -1.48
C VAL A 120 2.89 -3.44 -0.02
N ASP A 121 4.13 -3.36 0.49
CA ASP A 121 4.43 -2.79 1.81
C ASP A 121 5.28 -1.52 1.69
N GLY A 122 5.53 -0.87 2.82
CA GLY A 122 6.42 0.28 2.86
C GLY A 122 6.13 1.26 4.00
N PHE A 123 6.54 2.50 3.79
CA PHE A 123 6.28 3.58 4.74
C PHE A 123 6.11 4.95 4.07
N ALA A 124 5.37 5.80 4.77
CA ALA A 124 5.30 7.23 4.55
C ALA A 124 5.95 7.97 5.73
N VAL A 125 6.38 9.20 5.48
CA VAL A 125 7.03 10.06 6.46
C VAL A 125 6.16 11.27 6.68
N ARG A 126 5.76 11.50 7.94
CA ARG A 126 5.11 12.76 8.29
C ARG A 126 6.19 13.85 8.36
N PRO A 127 6.00 15.00 7.72
CA PRO A 127 6.90 16.12 7.90
C PRO A 127 6.88 16.52 9.39
N GLY A 128 8.05 16.72 9.99
CA GLY A 128 8.11 17.36 11.30
C GLY A 128 7.46 18.74 11.22
N ALA A 129 6.84 19.20 12.31
CA ALA A 129 6.45 20.60 12.41
C ALA A 129 7.70 21.44 12.12
N ALA A 130 7.63 22.30 11.10
CA ALA A 130 8.69 23.27 10.87
C ALA A 130 8.77 24.14 12.14
N GLU A 131 9.95 24.18 12.75
CA GLU A 131 10.27 25.05 13.88
C GLU A 131 10.22 26.53 13.46
#